data_AF-A0AAD0I4B7-F1
#
_entry.id   AF-A0AAD0I4B7-F1
#
_cell.length_a   1.000
_cell.length_b   1.000
_cell.length_c   1.000
_cell.angle_alpha   90.00
_cell.angle_beta   90.00
_cell.angle_gamma   90.00
#
_symmetry.space_group_name_H-M   'P 1'
#
loop_
_entity.id
_entity.type
_entity.pdbx_description
1 polymer ?
#
loop_
_entity_poly.entity_id
_entity_poly.type
_entity_poly.pdbx_seq_one_letter_code
_entity_poly.pdbx_strand_id
1 'polypeptide(L)'
;MSEIPGFWDVGPHEPLSVEATWDEFVSISGGKRISDDLPKSPDFDNADYLFEQDAVVLELKEIETEFLRSKSAKRGFEDLLTRLAAEDPSWRPLLLGGDGQYPAWFHQGFVRLARPAILRVLKKANRQIRETKEKFRIDSPNGVLIFVNDGFTGLAPDLVHALACDALVHSYSSIDCFLYVTVNRYVEVTQSNEPKIIWNPSYSDRASNELVTFIDTLGRRWFDFLENKIGPYTSRYEGCDRSILHGSKAIVIPGEEDR
;
A
#
# COMPACT_ATOMS: atom_id res chain seq x y z
N MET A 1 -0.79 19.30 6.36
CA MET A 1 -2.18 19.80 6.36
C MET A 1 -2.95 19.70 7.69
N SER A 2 -2.61 18.80 8.62
CA SER A 2 -3.32 18.61 9.91
C SER A 2 -3.38 19.84 10.84
N GLU A 3 -2.57 20.87 10.58
CA GLU A 3 -2.51 22.12 11.36
C GLU A 3 -3.45 23.22 10.86
N ILE A 4 -4.18 22.99 9.75
CA ILE A 4 -5.14 23.96 9.21
C ILE A 4 -6.37 24.01 10.13
N PRO A 5 -6.81 25.19 10.62
CA PRO A 5 -8.03 25.31 11.42
C PRO A 5 -9.23 24.75 10.67
N GLY A 6 -9.94 23.83 11.32
CA GLY A 6 -11.12 23.15 10.77
C GLY A 6 -10.86 21.95 9.86
N PHE A 7 -9.59 21.56 9.68
CA PHE A 7 -9.23 20.39 8.86
C PHE A 7 -9.90 19.08 9.32
N TRP A 8 -10.16 18.96 10.62
CA TRP A 8 -10.87 17.84 11.23
C TRP A 8 -12.26 18.21 11.73
N ASP A 9 -12.91 19.25 11.19
CA ASP A 9 -14.24 19.69 11.68
C ASP A 9 -15.31 18.58 11.65
N VAL A 10 -15.14 17.59 10.77
CA VAL A 10 -15.96 16.37 10.70
C VAL A 10 -15.23 15.11 11.17
N GLY A 11 -13.96 15.22 11.55
CA GLY A 11 -13.09 14.12 12.00
C GLY A 11 -12.74 13.11 10.90
N PRO A 12 -11.79 12.18 11.16
CA PRO A 12 -11.69 10.96 10.36
C PRO A 12 -12.98 10.14 10.53
N HIS A 13 -13.31 9.29 9.55
CA HIS A 13 -14.39 8.33 9.73
C HIS A 13 -14.02 7.31 10.83
N GLU A 14 -15.04 6.65 11.39
CA GLU A 14 -14.82 5.54 12.31
C GLU A 14 -14.02 4.43 11.62
N PRO A 15 -12.96 3.88 12.25
CA PRO A 15 -12.13 2.85 11.64
C PRO A 15 -12.94 1.61 11.24
N LEU A 16 -12.71 1.15 10.02
CA LEU A 16 -13.27 -0.05 9.47
C LEU A 16 -12.28 -1.22 9.61
N SER A 17 -12.77 -2.42 9.95
CA SER A 17 -11.94 -3.63 9.83
C SER A 17 -11.66 -3.87 8.35
N VAL A 18 -10.39 -3.81 7.94
CA VAL A 18 -10.00 -3.92 6.53
C VAL A 18 -10.46 -5.25 5.95
N GLU A 19 -10.11 -6.38 6.59
CA GLU A 19 -10.50 -7.72 6.12
C GLU A 19 -12.03 -7.86 6.00
N ALA A 20 -12.79 -7.51 7.04
CA ALA A 20 -14.25 -7.66 7.02
C ALA A 20 -14.91 -6.75 5.95
N THR A 21 -14.34 -5.56 5.73
CA THR A 21 -14.82 -4.61 4.73
C THR A 21 -14.55 -5.11 3.32
N TRP A 22 -13.37 -5.69 3.08
CA TRP A 22 -13.03 -6.33 1.81
C TRP A 22 -13.85 -7.59 1.56
N ASP A 23 -14.09 -8.43 2.57
CA ASP A 23 -14.94 -9.62 2.46
C ASP A 23 -16.35 -9.27 1.98
N GLU A 24 -16.97 -8.28 2.63
CA GLU A 24 -18.29 -7.78 2.24
C GLU A 24 -18.28 -7.21 0.83
N PHE A 25 -17.29 -6.35 0.51
CA PHE A 25 -17.17 -5.72 -0.79
C PHE A 25 -16.96 -6.72 -1.94
N VAL A 26 -16.10 -7.71 -1.74
CA VAL A 26 -15.82 -8.76 -2.74
C VAL A 26 -17.08 -9.57 -3.00
N SER A 27 -17.79 -9.95 -1.94
CA SER A 27 -19.05 -10.72 -2.04
C SER A 27 -20.10 -9.98 -2.89
N ILE A 28 -20.34 -8.69 -2.62
CA ILE A 28 -21.32 -7.91 -3.39
C ILE A 28 -20.83 -7.57 -4.81
N SER A 29 -19.52 -7.60 -5.05
CA SER A 29 -18.91 -7.31 -6.35
C SER A 29 -18.87 -8.51 -7.29
N GLY A 30 -19.34 -9.68 -6.85
CA GLY A 30 -19.39 -10.92 -7.64
C GLY A 30 -18.15 -11.81 -7.51
N GLY A 31 -17.26 -11.50 -6.57
CA GLY A 31 -16.16 -12.38 -6.18
C GLY A 31 -16.52 -13.26 -4.99
N LYS A 32 -15.58 -14.09 -4.56
CA LYS A 32 -15.72 -14.93 -3.37
C LYS A 32 -14.42 -15.02 -2.59
N ARG A 33 -14.54 -15.28 -1.29
CA ARG A 33 -13.42 -15.65 -0.43
C ARG A 33 -13.03 -17.11 -0.70
N ILE A 34 -11.78 -17.35 -1.07
CA ILE A 34 -11.32 -18.68 -1.48
C ILE A 34 -11.41 -19.69 -0.33
N SER A 35 -11.16 -19.25 0.91
CA SER A 35 -11.17 -20.12 2.08
C SER A 35 -12.54 -20.76 2.36
N ASP A 36 -13.62 -20.17 1.86
CA ASP A 36 -14.98 -20.68 2.08
C ASP A 36 -15.22 -22.00 1.30
N ASP A 37 -14.47 -22.19 0.21
CA ASP A 37 -14.52 -23.39 -0.63
C ASP A 37 -13.45 -24.44 -0.26
N LEU A 38 -12.60 -24.15 0.73
CA LEU A 38 -11.47 -24.99 1.11
C LEU A 38 -11.72 -25.72 2.44
N PRO A 39 -11.06 -26.88 2.67
CA PRO A 39 -11.03 -27.48 3.99
C PRO A 39 -10.35 -26.53 4.99
N LYS A 40 -10.64 -26.68 6.28
CA LYS A 40 -10.07 -25.84 7.36
C LYS A 40 -8.54 -25.74 7.38
N SER A 41 -7.84 -26.70 6.79
CA SER A 41 -6.39 -26.73 6.66
C SER A 41 -6.03 -27.21 5.25
N PRO A 42 -5.99 -26.32 4.25
CA PRO A 42 -5.55 -26.69 2.91
C PRO A 42 -4.06 -27.06 2.91
N ASP A 43 -3.64 -27.83 1.90
CA ASP A 43 -2.26 -28.29 1.71
C ASP A 43 -1.36 -27.27 0.98
N PHE A 44 -1.86 -26.05 0.77
CA PHE A 44 -1.21 -24.96 0.05
C PHE A 44 -1.61 -23.61 0.66
N ASP A 45 -0.81 -22.58 0.42
CA ASP A 45 -1.13 -21.21 0.83
C ASP A 45 -2.07 -20.60 -0.22
N ASN A 46 -3.36 -20.46 0.09
CA ASN A 46 -4.31 -19.82 -0.81
C ASN A 46 -4.25 -18.28 -0.71
N ALA A 47 -4.69 -17.65 -1.80
CA ALA A 47 -4.99 -16.24 -1.84
C ALA A 47 -6.34 -15.95 -1.20
N ASP A 48 -6.63 -14.70 -0.91
CA ASP A 48 -7.86 -14.33 -0.20
C ASP A 48 -9.11 -14.43 -1.09
N TYR A 49 -9.04 -13.90 -2.32
CA TYR A 49 -10.24 -13.76 -3.17
C TYR A 49 -10.06 -14.26 -4.60
N LEU A 50 -11.19 -14.70 -5.18
CA LEU A 50 -11.30 -15.13 -6.57
C LEU A 50 -12.54 -14.50 -7.24
N PHE A 51 -12.32 -13.88 -8.39
CA PHE A 51 -13.37 -13.49 -9.33
C PHE A 51 -13.33 -14.47 -10.51
N GLU A 52 -14.16 -15.51 -10.45
CA GLU A 52 -14.11 -16.63 -11.41
C GLU A 52 -14.40 -16.21 -12.84
N GLN A 53 -15.39 -15.32 -13.04
CA GLN A 53 -15.80 -14.86 -14.37
C GLN A 53 -14.70 -14.08 -15.09
N ASP A 54 -13.91 -13.32 -14.33
CA ASP A 54 -12.80 -12.50 -14.84
C ASP A 54 -11.45 -13.25 -14.79
N ALA A 55 -11.44 -14.44 -14.21
CA ALA A 55 -10.24 -15.22 -13.90
C ALA A 55 -9.17 -14.41 -13.13
N VAL A 56 -9.60 -13.56 -12.18
CA VAL A 56 -8.72 -12.68 -11.39
C VAL A 56 -8.58 -13.22 -9.97
N VAL A 57 -7.33 -13.38 -9.52
CA VAL A 57 -6.98 -13.77 -8.14
C VAL A 57 -6.47 -12.55 -7.39
N LEU A 58 -7.06 -12.23 -6.24
CA LEU A 58 -6.65 -11.11 -5.40
C LEU A 58 -6.08 -11.62 -4.08
N GLU A 59 -4.96 -11.03 -3.66
CA GLU A 59 -4.38 -11.19 -2.34
C GLU A 59 -4.42 -9.88 -1.57
N LEU A 60 -4.95 -9.91 -0.35
CA LEU A 60 -5.01 -8.77 0.56
C LEU A 60 -3.83 -8.79 1.54
N LYS A 61 -3.16 -7.64 1.65
CA LYS A 61 -2.12 -7.41 2.66
C LYS A 61 -2.36 -6.07 3.34
N GLU A 62 -2.90 -6.15 4.53
CA GLU A 62 -2.99 -5.02 5.44
C GLU A 62 -1.64 -4.76 6.13
N ILE A 63 -1.18 -3.52 6.04
CA ILE A 63 0.06 -3.06 6.64
C ILE A 63 -0.28 -2.19 7.83
N GLU A 64 -0.39 -2.81 9.01
CA GLU A 64 -0.63 -2.12 10.27
C GLU A 64 0.67 -1.68 10.96
N THR A 65 1.81 -2.26 10.57
CA THR A 65 3.08 -2.07 11.28
C THR A 65 3.94 -0.98 10.67
N GLU A 66 4.49 -0.12 11.52
CA GLU A 66 5.57 0.80 11.14
C GLU A 66 6.90 0.04 10.96
N PHE A 67 7.27 -0.21 9.69
CA PHE A 67 8.46 -1.02 9.36
C PHE A 67 9.78 -0.43 9.89
N LEU A 68 9.88 0.89 9.99
CA LEU A 68 11.09 1.57 10.45
C LEU A 68 11.28 1.50 11.97
N ARG A 69 10.26 1.06 12.73
CA ARG A 69 10.40 0.80 14.18
C ARG A 69 11.06 -0.56 14.49
N SER A 70 11.24 -1.43 13.51
CA SER A 70 11.89 -2.74 13.71
C SER A 70 13.33 -2.60 14.22
N LYS A 71 13.79 -3.55 15.05
CA LYS A 71 15.17 -3.55 15.58
C LYS A 71 16.23 -3.49 14.47
N SER A 72 15.98 -4.18 13.35
CA SER A 72 16.87 -4.16 12.18
C SER A 72 16.91 -2.81 11.48
N ALA A 73 15.76 -2.15 11.33
CA ALA A 73 15.71 -0.82 10.70
C ALA A 73 16.39 0.23 11.59
N LYS A 74 16.17 0.17 12.91
CA LYS A 74 16.86 1.03 13.88
C LYS A 74 18.38 0.89 13.81
N ARG A 75 18.89 -0.35 13.80
CA ARG A 75 20.32 -0.60 13.62
C ARG A 75 20.84 -0.08 12.28
N GLY A 76 20.12 -0.32 11.19
CA GLY A 76 20.52 0.21 9.88
C GLY A 76 20.54 1.74 9.84
N PHE A 77 19.65 2.41 10.58
CA PHE A 77 19.68 3.86 10.73
C PHE A 77 20.89 4.34 11.55
N GLU A 78 21.22 3.67 12.64
CA GLU A 78 22.45 3.92 13.42
C GLU A 78 23.72 3.75 12.56
N ASP A 79 23.75 2.73 11.69
CA ASP A 79 24.85 2.52 10.74
C ASP A 79 24.97 3.66 9.72
N LEU A 80 23.83 4.17 9.21
CA LEU A 80 23.80 5.33 8.30
C LEU A 80 24.33 6.59 8.98
N LEU A 81 23.94 6.84 10.23
CA LEU A 81 24.44 7.97 11.02
C LEU A 81 25.94 7.85 11.31
N THR A 82 26.40 6.65 11.65
CA THR A 82 27.83 6.37 11.88
C THR A 82 28.65 6.63 10.62
N ARG A 83 28.16 6.19 9.47
CA ARG A 83 28.77 6.46 8.17
C ARG A 83 28.78 7.97 7.85
N LEU A 84 27.68 8.67 8.11
CA LEU A 84 27.57 10.11 7.88
C LEU A 84 28.62 10.87 8.69
N ALA A 85 28.77 10.56 9.98
CA ALA A 85 29.77 11.20 10.84
C ALA A 85 31.21 10.92 10.38
N ALA A 86 31.48 9.77 9.76
CA ALA A 86 32.79 9.41 9.25
C ALA A 86 33.12 10.07 7.91
N GLU A 87 32.16 10.14 6.98
CA GLU A 87 32.36 10.72 5.64
C GLU A 87 32.22 12.25 5.62
N ASP A 88 31.38 12.81 6.50
CA ASP A 88 31.19 14.25 6.66
C ASP A 88 31.15 14.63 8.15
N PRO A 89 32.34 14.77 8.79
CA PRO A 89 32.43 15.18 10.20
C PRO A 89 31.91 16.59 10.48
N SER A 90 31.75 17.41 9.43
CA SER A 90 31.26 18.79 9.51
C SER A 90 29.74 18.87 9.49
N TRP A 91 29.06 17.82 9.00
CA TRP A 91 27.61 17.75 8.98
C TRP A 91 27.01 17.95 10.38
N ARG A 92 26.01 18.82 10.47
CA ARG A 92 25.25 19.06 11.70
C ARG A 92 23.77 19.25 11.35
N PRO A 93 22.84 18.81 12.21
CA PRO A 93 21.43 19.16 12.05
C PRO A 93 21.24 20.68 12.24
N LEU A 94 20.17 21.22 11.68
CA LEU A 94 19.84 22.65 11.75
C LEU A 94 19.82 23.19 13.19
N LEU A 95 19.24 22.41 14.13
CA LEU A 95 19.19 22.75 15.56
C LEU A 95 20.57 22.90 16.22
N LEU A 96 21.62 22.31 15.62
CA LEU A 96 23.00 22.39 16.10
C LEU A 96 23.88 23.25 15.18
N GLY A 97 23.27 24.17 14.42
CA GLY A 97 23.97 25.18 13.63
C GLY A 97 24.53 24.69 12.29
N GLY A 98 24.11 23.52 11.80
CA GLY A 98 24.38 23.08 10.42
C GLY A 98 23.31 23.52 9.43
N ASP A 99 23.43 23.09 8.19
CA ASP A 99 22.42 23.31 7.14
C ASP A 99 21.30 22.25 7.15
N GLY A 100 21.47 21.16 7.91
CA GLY A 100 20.53 20.05 7.98
C GLY A 100 20.41 19.25 6.68
N GLN A 101 21.26 19.49 5.68
CA GLN A 101 21.19 18.80 4.40
C GLN A 101 21.92 17.47 4.49
N TYR A 102 21.21 16.37 4.25
CA TYR A 102 21.84 15.05 4.19
C TYR A 102 22.40 14.79 2.78
N PRO A 103 23.53 14.08 2.66
CA PRO A 103 23.99 13.58 1.37
C PRO A 103 22.94 12.69 0.69
N ALA A 104 22.87 12.72 -0.64
CA ALA A 104 21.88 11.94 -1.40
C ALA A 104 21.89 10.44 -1.07
N TRP A 105 23.07 9.87 -0.81
CA TRP A 105 23.20 8.45 -0.43
C TRP A 105 22.54 8.13 0.92
N PHE A 106 22.44 9.09 1.84
CA PHE A 106 21.82 8.89 3.15
C PHE A 106 20.31 8.71 2.99
N HIS A 107 19.67 9.58 2.21
CA HIS A 107 18.25 9.46 1.87
C HIS A 107 17.94 8.13 1.17
N GLN A 108 18.75 7.74 0.18
CA GLN A 108 18.60 6.45 -0.48
C GLN A 108 18.77 5.28 0.49
N GLY A 109 19.75 5.36 1.39
CA GLY A 109 19.99 4.37 2.43
C GLY A 109 18.81 4.23 3.39
N PHE A 110 18.26 5.37 3.84
CA PHE A 110 17.10 5.41 4.74
C PHE A 110 15.87 4.76 4.11
N VAL A 111 15.52 5.13 2.86
CA VAL A 111 14.41 4.53 2.13
C VAL A 111 14.59 3.01 1.98
N ARG A 112 15.83 2.55 1.74
CA ARG A 112 16.14 1.12 1.62
C ARG A 112 15.96 0.33 2.92
N LEU A 113 15.87 0.97 4.10
CA LEU A 113 15.58 0.27 5.36
C LEU A 113 14.20 -0.38 5.36
N ALA A 114 13.22 0.17 4.64
CA ALA A 114 11.88 -0.42 4.51
C ALA A 114 11.81 -1.58 3.52
N ARG A 115 12.75 -1.64 2.56
CA ARG A 115 12.75 -2.61 1.45
C ARG A 115 12.61 -4.07 1.92
N PRO A 116 13.33 -4.56 2.96
CA PRO A 116 13.19 -5.95 3.39
C PRO A 116 11.78 -6.32 3.85
N ALA A 117 11.05 -5.39 4.47
CA ALA A 117 9.68 -5.63 4.91
C ALA A 117 8.72 -5.72 3.72
N ILE A 118 8.81 -4.76 2.79
CA ILE A 118 8.03 -4.76 1.54
C ILE A 118 8.29 -6.05 0.75
N LEU A 119 9.55 -6.47 0.58
CA LEU A 119 9.89 -7.71 -0.12
C LEU A 119 9.30 -8.96 0.53
N ARG A 120 9.16 -9.00 1.87
CA ARG A 120 8.49 -10.12 2.55
C ARG A 120 7.00 -10.16 2.23
N VAL A 121 6.34 -9.00 2.20
CA VAL A 121 4.93 -8.88 1.81
C VAL A 121 4.74 -9.37 0.37
N LEU A 122 5.54 -8.83 -0.58
CA LEU A 122 5.49 -9.23 -1.99
C LEU A 122 5.76 -10.73 -2.17
N LYS A 123 6.77 -11.29 -1.49
CA LYS A 123 7.10 -12.72 -1.55
C LYS A 123 5.95 -13.60 -1.08
N LYS A 124 5.29 -13.22 0.02
CA LYS A 124 4.16 -13.99 0.57
C LYS A 124 2.97 -13.94 -0.39
N ALA A 125 2.60 -12.74 -0.83
CA ALA A 125 1.49 -12.54 -1.75
C ALA A 125 1.68 -13.27 -3.08
N ASN A 126 2.88 -13.16 -3.68
CA ASN A 126 3.20 -13.87 -4.90
C ASN A 126 3.08 -15.39 -4.74
N ARG A 127 3.52 -15.94 -3.61
CA ARG A 127 3.38 -17.38 -3.34
C ARG A 127 1.91 -17.78 -3.26
N GLN A 128 1.11 -17.05 -2.50
CA GLN A 128 -0.33 -17.31 -2.32
C GLN A 128 -1.10 -17.26 -3.65
N ILE A 129 -0.86 -16.22 -4.45
CA ILE A 129 -1.47 -16.08 -5.78
C ILE A 129 -1.04 -17.24 -6.70
N ARG A 130 0.26 -17.56 -6.73
CA ARG A 130 0.78 -18.65 -7.56
C ARG A 130 0.15 -20.00 -7.20
N GLU A 131 0.18 -20.37 -5.92
CA GLU A 131 -0.34 -21.67 -5.46
C GLU A 131 -1.85 -21.77 -5.65
N THR A 132 -2.58 -20.66 -5.51
CA THR A 132 -4.01 -20.59 -5.84
C THR A 132 -4.25 -20.84 -7.32
N LYS A 133 -3.55 -20.13 -8.20
CA LYS A 133 -3.70 -20.33 -9.65
C LYS A 133 -3.39 -21.76 -10.05
N GLU A 134 -2.32 -22.34 -9.49
CA GLU A 134 -1.95 -23.75 -9.71
C GLU A 134 -3.06 -24.72 -9.24
N LYS A 135 -3.60 -24.53 -8.01
CA LYS A 135 -4.64 -25.41 -7.45
C LYS A 135 -5.95 -25.35 -8.22
N PHE A 136 -6.39 -24.14 -8.57
CA PHE A 136 -7.65 -23.89 -9.26
C PHE A 136 -7.53 -23.98 -10.79
N ARG A 137 -6.33 -24.28 -11.32
CA ARG A 137 -6.03 -24.38 -12.76
C ARG A 137 -6.42 -23.11 -13.53
N ILE A 138 -6.07 -21.97 -12.95
CA ILE A 138 -6.31 -20.65 -13.54
C ILE A 138 -5.10 -20.30 -14.41
N ASP A 139 -5.25 -20.44 -15.72
CA ASP A 139 -4.19 -20.15 -16.69
C ASP A 139 -4.02 -18.65 -16.97
N SER A 140 -4.90 -17.80 -16.42
CA SER A 140 -4.84 -16.36 -16.58
C SER A 140 -3.65 -15.74 -15.84
N PRO A 141 -2.96 -14.74 -16.44
CA PRO A 141 -1.95 -13.98 -15.74
C PRO A 141 -2.56 -13.07 -14.65
N ASN A 142 -3.87 -12.94 -14.50
CA ASN A 142 -4.48 -11.92 -13.64
C ASN A 142 -4.32 -12.17 -12.13
N GLY A 143 -3.16 -11.82 -11.57
CA GLY A 143 -2.88 -11.82 -10.14
C GLY A 143 -2.73 -10.41 -9.60
N VAL A 144 -3.39 -10.09 -8.51
CA VAL A 144 -3.40 -8.75 -7.92
C VAL A 144 -2.99 -8.82 -6.47
N LEU A 145 -2.05 -7.97 -6.07
CA LEU A 145 -1.79 -7.68 -4.67
C LEU A 145 -2.51 -6.37 -4.29
N ILE A 146 -3.48 -6.48 -3.39
CA ILE A 146 -4.09 -5.35 -2.69
C ILE A 146 -3.23 -5.04 -1.47
N PHE A 147 -2.44 -3.97 -1.56
CA PHE A 147 -1.58 -3.50 -0.49
C PHE A 147 -2.30 -2.35 0.23
N VAL A 148 -2.91 -2.66 1.38
CA VAL A 148 -3.60 -1.67 2.21
C VAL A 148 -2.61 -1.06 3.19
N ASN A 149 -2.27 0.22 3.00
CA ASN A 149 -1.43 0.94 3.95
C ASN A 149 -2.26 1.65 5.03
N ASP A 150 -2.38 1.02 6.19
CA ASP A 150 -3.12 1.58 7.32
C ASP A 150 -2.23 2.05 8.47
N GLY A 151 -0.98 1.58 8.57
CA GLY A 151 -0.07 1.86 9.69
C GLY A 151 1.38 2.15 9.34
N PHE A 152 1.77 2.19 8.06
CA PHE A 152 3.14 2.56 7.66
C PHE A 152 3.20 4.02 7.20
N THR A 153 3.67 4.91 8.08
CA THR A 153 3.72 6.37 7.86
C THR A 153 5.14 6.92 7.78
N GLY A 154 6.15 6.11 8.14
CA GLY A 154 7.56 6.51 8.17
C GLY A 154 8.19 6.78 6.80
N LEU A 155 7.53 6.37 5.71
CA LEU A 155 7.88 6.74 4.33
C LEU A 155 6.67 7.31 3.59
N ALA A 156 6.95 8.23 2.67
CA ALA A 156 5.95 8.75 1.75
C ALA A 156 5.37 7.62 0.88
N PRO A 157 4.04 7.63 0.58
CA PRO A 157 3.39 6.62 -0.23
C PRO A 157 4.05 6.36 -1.59
N ASP A 158 4.56 7.39 -2.27
CA ASP A 158 5.29 7.23 -3.55
C ASP A 158 6.56 6.40 -3.40
N LEU A 159 7.32 6.58 -2.32
CA LEU A 159 8.52 5.81 -2.05
C LEU A 159 8.21 4.35 -1.74
N VAL A 160 7.13 4.08 -0.99
CA VAL A 160 6.66 2.70 -0.74
C VAL A 160 6.25 2.04 -2.05
N HIS A 161 5.46 2.74 -2.84
CA HIS A 161 5.00 2.29 -4.15
C HIS A 161 6.18 2.06 -5.11
N ALA A 162 7.15 2.97 -5.18
CA ALA A 162 8.34 2.84 -6.02
C ALA A 162 9.22 1.65 -5.61
N LEU A 163 9.42 1.42 -4.30
CA LEU A 163 10.16 0.26 -3.80
C LEU A 163 9.47 -1.06 -4.15
N ALA A 164 8.14 -1.10 -4.07
CA ALA A 164 7.36 -2.27 -4.44
C ALA A 164 7.46 -2.54 -5.95
N CYS A 165 7.22 -1.52 -6.78
CA CYS A 165 7.30 -1.63 -8.23
C CYS A 165 8.70 -2.01 -8.72
N ASP A 166 9.78 -1.40 -8.17
CA ASP A 166 11.17 -1.78 -8.46
C ASP A 166 11.41 -3.29 -8.25
N ALA A 167 10.89 -3.83 -7.16
CA ALA A 167 11.01 -5.25 -6.86
C ALA A 167 10.21 -6.14 -7.83
N LEU A 168 9.03 -5.68 -8.27
CA LEU A 168 8.15 -6.42 -9.19
C LEU A 168 8.69 -6.48 -10.63
N VAL A 169 9.56 -5.54 -11.05
CA VAL A 169 10.15 -5.55 -12.41
C VAL A 169 10.95 -6.84 -12.66
N HIS A 170 11.66 -7.34 -11.64
CA HIS A 170 12.60 -8.47 -11.78
C HIS A 170 12.21 -9.70 -10.97
N SER A 171 11.11 -9.67 -10.23
CA SER A 171 10.71 -10.75 -9.32
C SER A 171 9.19 -10.81 -9.18
N TYR A 172 8.69 -11.91 -8.61
CA TYR A 172 7.27 -12.06 -8.26
C TYR A 172 6.32 -12.02 -9.47
N SER A 173 6.57 -12.89 -10.45
CA SER A 173 5.85 -12.96 -11.72
C SER A 173 4.37 -13.33 -11.65
N SER A 174 3.85 -13.72 -10.48
CA SER A 174 2.42 -14.02 -10.29
C SER A 174 1.61 -12.80 -9.86
N ILE A 175 2.27 -11.65 -9.63
CA ILE A 175 1.64 -10.35 -9.39
C ILE A 175 1.71 -9.55 -10.69
N ASP A 176 0.56 -9.24 -11.25
CA ASP A 176 0.39 -8.49 -12.49
C ASP A 176 -0.27 -7.12 -12.26
N CYS A 177 -0.87 -6.93 -11.09
CA CYS A 177 -1.26 -5.63 -10.56
C CYS A 177 -0.82 -5.48 -9.10
N PHE A 178 -0.11 -4.39 -8.80
CA PHE A 178 0.11 -3.90 -7.44
C PHE A 178 -0.83 -2.74 -7.18
N LEU A 179 -1.83 -2.96 -6.33
CA LEU A 179 -2.83 -1.97 -5.97
C LEU A 179 -2.48 -1.39 -4.59
N TYR A 180 -1.92 -0.18 -4.59
CA TYR A 180 -1.73 0.57 -3.34
C TYR A 180 -3.04 1.25 -2.97
N VAL A 181 -3.58 0.91 -1.81
CA VAL A 181 -4.83 1.45 -1.29
C VAL A 181 -4.67 1.90 0.16
N THR A 182 -5.55 2.79 0.59
CA THR A 182 -5.75 3.10 2.00
C THR A 182 -7.22 2.88 2.34
N VAL A 183 -7.53 2.48 3.58
CA VAL A 183 -8.92 2.39 4.04
C VAL A 183 -9.14 3.34 5.20
N ASN A 184 -8.37 3.16 6.27
CA ASN A 184 -8.48 3.98 7.47
C ASN A 184 -7.46 5.13 7.49
N ARG A 185 -6.52 5.14 6.54
CA ARG A 185 -5.45 6.13 6.44
C ARG A 185 -5.75 7.15 5.34
N TYR A 186 -5.53 8.42 5.66
CA TYR A 186 -5.61 9.49 4.68
C TYR A 186 -4.23 9.88 4.18
N VAL A 187 -4.19 10.39 2.95
CA VAL A 187 -2.98 10.84 2.26
C VAL A 187 -3.15 12.30 1.85
N GLU A 188 -2.12 13.09 2.18
CA GLU A 188 -1.90 14.43 1.63
C GLU A 188 -1.31 14.27 0.23
N VAL A 189 -2.03 14.72 -0.80
CA VAL A 189 -1.56 14.71 -2.20
C VAL A 189 -1.26 16.12 -2.67
N THR A 190 -0.27 16.26 -3.55
CA THR A 190 0.16 17.56 -4.09
C THR A 190 -1.02 18.24 -4.80
N GLN A 191 -1.15 19.56 -4.61
CA GLN A 191 -2.22 20.39 -5.18
C GLN A 191 -3.65 20.10 -4.66
N SER A 192 -3.80 19.32 -3.59
CA SER A 192 -5.07 19.19 -2.87
C SER A 192 -4.96 19.72 -1.45
N ASN A 193 -6.01 20.38 -0.98
CA ASN A 193 -6.20 20.81 0.39
C ASN A 193 -7.12 19.85 1.19
N GLU A 194 -7.46 18.70 0.61
CA GLU A 194 -8.37 17.71 1.21
C GLU A 194 -7.61 16.41 1.50
N PRO A 195 -7.87 15.74 2.64
CA PRO A 195 -7.34 14.41 2.90
C PRO A 195 -7.94 13.40 1.91
N LYS A 196 -7.09 12.54 1.31
CA LYS A 196 -7.53 11.57 0.30
C LYS A 196 -7.41 10.13 0.79
N ILE A 197 -8.42 9.33 0.47
CA ILE A 197 -8.33 7.87 0.48
C ILE A 197 -7.86 7.44 -0.90
N ILE A 198 -6.91 6.50 -0.96
CA ILE A 198 -6.17 6.20 -2.20
C ILE A 198 -6.63 4.88 -2.81
N TRP A 199 -6.76 4.89 -4.14
CA TRP A 199 -6.77 3.71 -5.01
C TRP A 199 -5.78 3.95 -6.14
N ASN A 200 -4.59 3.33 -6.07
CA ASN A 200 -3.51 3.57 -7.02
C ASN A 200 -2.93 2.26 -7.56
N PRO A 201 -3.43 1.77 -8.71
CA PRO A 201 -2.93 0.55 -9.33
C PRO A 201 -1.69 0.79 -10.20
N SER A 202 -0.73 -0.12 -10.10
CA SER A 202 0.39 -0.29 -11.03
C SER A 202 0.34 -1.67 -11.67
N TYR A 203 0.62 -1.74 -12.96
CA TYR A 203 0.43 -2.96 -13.74
C TYR A 203 1.77 -3.42 -14.34
N SER A 204 1.94 -4.74 -14.46
CA SER A 204 3.04 -5.31 -15.22
C SER A 204 2.84 -5.10 -16.72
N ASP A 205 3.90 -5.19 -17.51
CA ASP A 205 3.81 -5.16 -18.99
C ASP A 205 3.00 -6.33 -19.57
N ARG A 206 2.69 -7.35 -18.76
CA ARG A 206 1.88 -8.52 -19.14
C ARG A 206 0.40 -8.33 -18.83
N ALA A 207 0.03 -7.29 -18.08
CA ALA A 207 -1.35 -7.05 -17.70
C ALA A 207 -2.20 -6.78 -18.95
N SER A 208 -3.31 -7.50 -19.07
CA SER A 208 -4.23 -7.31 -20.19
C SER A 208 -5.11 -6.08 -19.98
N ASN A 209 -5.70 -5.57 -21.06
CA ASN A 209 -6.65 -4.46 -20.98
C ASN A 209 -7.90 -4.82 -20.16
N GLU A 210 -8.27 -6.11 -20.15
CA GLU A 210 -9.36 -6.65 -19.35
C GLU A 210 -9.03 -6.55 -17.85
N LEU A 211 -7.80 -6.87 -17.43
CA LEU A 211 -7.37 -6.69 -16.04
C LEU A 211 -7.41 -5.23 -15.63
N VAL A 212 -6.94 -4.31 -16.49
CA VAL A 212 -6.99 -2.86 -16.22
C VAL A 212 -8.45 -2.41 -16.05
N THR A 213 -9.31 -2.80 -16.99
CA THR A 213 -10.75 -2.46 -16.94
C THR A 213 -11.43 -3.03 -15.70
N PHE A 214 -11.07 -4.25 -15.31
CA PHE A 214 -11.56 -4.91 -14.10
C PHE A 214 -11.17 -4.11 -12.86
N ILE A 215 -9.89 -3.79 -12.67
CA ILE A 215 -9.40 -3.05 -11.50
C ILE A 215 -9.97 -1.64 -11.44
N ASP A 216 -10.08 -0.93 -12.56
CA ASP A 216 -10.66 0.41 -12.59
C ASP A 216 -12.16 0.37 -12.25
N THR A 217 -12.89 -0.64 -12.75
CA THR A 217 -14.30 -0.85 -12.40
C THR A 217 -14.47 -1.22 -10.93
N LEU A 218 -13.60 -2.08 -10.41
CA LEU A 218 -13.59 -2.46 -9.00
C LEU A 218 -13.31 -1.24 -8.12
N GLY A 219 -12.40 -0.35 -8.51
CA GLY A 219 -12.11 0.89 -7.80
C GLY A 219 -13.29 1.85 -7.72
N ARG A 220 -14.04 2.04 -8.82
CA ARG A 220 -15.26 2.84 -8.80
C ARG A 220 -16.29 2.27 -7.84
N ARG A 221 -16.54 0.95 -7.93
CA ARG A 221 -17.46 0.24 -7.02
C ARG A 221 -17.01 0.28 -5.56
N TRP A 222 -15.69 0.22 -5.31
CA TRP A 222 -15.11 0.30 -3.98
C TRP A 222 -15.44 1.64 -3.32
N PHE A 223 -15.23 2.73 -4.03
CA PHE A 223 -15.55 4.05 -3.48
C PHE A 223 -17.05 4.24 -3.29
N ASP A 224 -17.90 3.73 -4.20
CA ASP A 224 -19.37 3.77 -4.02
C ASP A 224 -19.80 2.96 -2.79
N PHE A 225 -19.20 1.79 -2.57
CA PHE A 225 -19.44 0.97 -1.40
C PHE A 225 -19.00 1.67 -0.11
N LEU A 226 -17.82 2.28 -0.11
CA LEU A 226 -17.32 3.01 1.05
C LEU A 226 -18.19 4.24 1.38
N GLU A 227 -18.68 5.02 0.41
CA GLU A 227 -19.56 6.16 0.72
C GLU A 227 -20.83 5.73 1.47
N ASN A 228 -21.34 4.54 1.18
CA ASN A 228 -22.47 3.98 1.91
C ASN A 228 -22.13 3.58 3.36
N LYS A 229 -20.86 3.28 3.66
CA LYS A 229 -20.39 2.92 5.00
C LYS A 229 -19.94 4.11 5.84
N ILE A 230 -19.15 5.01 5.26
CA ILE A 230 -18.45 6.10 5.99
C ILE A 230 -19.02 7.48 5.69
N GLY A 231 -20.04 7.57 4.84
CA GLY A 231 -20.64 8.84 4.42
C GLY A 231 -20.04 9.38 3.12
N PRO A 232 -20.67 10.41 2.53
CA PRO A 232 -20.29 10.94 1.23
C PRO A 232 -18.92 11.62 1.26
N TYR A 233 -18.18 11.54 0.16
CA TYR A 233 -16.92 12.25 0.00
C TYR A 233 -17.13 13.73 -0.33
N THR A 234 -16.23 14.58 0.16
CA THR A 234 -16.17 16.00 -0.25
C THR A 234 -15.87 16.13 -1.75
N SER A 235 -14.94 15.32 -2.25
CA SER A 235 -14.64 15.23 -3.67
C SER A 235 -14.06 13.87 -4.03
N ARG A 236 -14.21 13.50 -5.31
CA ARG A 236 -13.63 12.29 -5.90
C ARG A 236 -12.85 12.70 -7.15
N TYR A 237 -11.65 12.15 -7.29
CA TYR A 237 -10.84 12.30 -8.49
C TYR A 237 -10.58 10.92 -9.10
N GLU A 238 -10.86 10.79 -10.39
CA GLU A 238 -10.52 9.62 -11.20
C GLU A 238 -9.69 10.12 -12.39
N GLY A 239 -8.50 9.56 -12.56
CA GLY A 239 -7.60 9.96 -13.63
C GLY A 239 -6.64 8.86 -14.03
N CYS A 240 -6.09 8.99 -15.23
CA CYS A 240 -5.07 8.07 -15.74
C CYS A 240 -3.66 8.38 -15.22
N ASP A 241 -3.47 9.52 -14.54
CA ASP A 241 -2.19 9.91 -13.96
C ASP A 241 -1.90 9.10 -12.68
N ARG A 242 -1.09 8.06 -12.84
CA ARG A 242 -0.63 7.17 -11.76
C ARG A 242 0.51 7.78 -10.93
N SER A 243 0.90 9.04 -11.21
CA SER A 243 1.87 9.79 -10.42
C SER A 243 1.23 10.59 -9.29
N ILE A 244 -0.08 10.40 -9.01
CA ILE A 244 -0.81 11.12 -7.96
C ILE A 244 -0.17 11.02 -6.56
N LEU A 245 0.59 9.95 -6.30
CA LEU A 245 1.33 9.77 -5.06
C LEU A 245 2.62 10.59 -4.99
N HIS A 246 3.09 11.18 -6.09
CA HIS A 246 4.35 11.91 -6.12
C HIS A 246 4.33 13.10 -5.15
N GLY A 247 5.27 13.10 -4.20
CA GLY A 247 5.35 14.12 -3.15
C GLY A 247 4.25 13.99 -2.08
N SER A 248 3.46 12.91 -2.12
CA SER A 248 2.40 12.67 -1.14
C SER A 248 2.96 12.29 0.23
N LYS A 249 2.12 12.44 1.27
CA LYS A 249 2.47 12.07 2.65
C LYS A 249 1.30 11.37 3.31
N ALA A 250 1.58 10.30 4.04
CA ALA A 250 0.57 9.69 4.89
C ALA A 250 0.23 10.64 6.05
N ILE A 251 -1.06 10.84 6.31
CA ILE A 251 -1.54 11.67 7.42
C ILE A 251 -1.57 10.81 8.68
N VAL A 252 -0.79 11.21 9.69
CA VAL A 252 -0.90 10.66 11.04
C VAL A 252 -2.18 11.20 11.65
N ILE A 253 -3.11 10.31 12.00
CA ILE A 253 -4.39 10.69 12.59
C ILE A 253 -4.12 11.13 14.04
N PRO A 254 -4.74 12.23 14.52
CA PRO A 254 -4.57 12.67 15.90
C PRO A 254 -4.88 11.55 16.90
N GLY A 255 -3.97 11.34 17.86
CA GLY A 255 -4.09 10.27 18.86
C GLY A 255 -3.42 8.94 18.51
N GLU A 256 -2.81 8.81 17.33
CA GLU A 256 -2.05 7.62 16.92
C GLU A 256 -0.52 7.76 17.03
N GLU A 257 -0.02 8.90 17.51
CA GLU A 257 1.41 9.26 17.50
C GLU A 257 2.32 8.22 18.21
N ASP A 258 1.76 7.48 19.17
CA ASP A 258 2.47 6.48 19.98
C ASP A 258 2.23 5.00 19.57
N ARG A 259 1.38 4.71 18.57
CA ARG A 259 1.14 3.34 18.08
C ARG A 259 2.20 2.89 17.09
#